data_AF-A0A927R7Z3-F1
#
_entry.id   AF-A0A927R7Z3-F1
#
_cell.length_a   1.000
_cell.length_b   1.000
_cell.length_c   1.000
_cell.angle_alpha   90.00
_cell.angle_beta   90.00
_cell.angle_gamma   90.00
#
_symmetry.space_group_name_H-M   'P 1'
#
loop_
_entity.id
_entity.type
_entity.pdbx_description
1 polymer ?
#
loop_
_entity_poly.entity_id
_entity_poly.type
_entity_poly.pdbx_seq_one_letter_code
_entity_poly.pdbx_strand_id
1 'polypeptide(L)'
;MIADGARLGAEAARRLAQLGCYELAPGLTDAEFARIEAQYGFEFADDHRAFLAAGLPMNRPWQPGESWEEPWSKPCRSLSLAR
;
A
#
# COMPACT_ATOMS: atom_id res chain seq x y z
N MET A 1 -14.78 -5.19 -19.63
CA MET A 1 -14.30 -5.94 -18.44
C MET A 1 -13.22 -5.14 -17.70
N ILE A 2 -13.50 -3.88 -17.34
CA ILE A 2 -12.52 -2.93 -16.73
C ILE A 2 -12.87 -2.64 -15.25
N ALA A 3 -13.66 -3.52 -14.60
CA ALA A 3 -14.08 -3.33 -13.20
C ALA A 3 -13.32 -4.21 -12.19
N ASP A 4 -12.47 -5.13 -12.67
CA ASP A 4 -11.80 -6.10 -11.80
C ASP A 4 -10.60 -5.51 -11.06
N GLY A 5 -9.84 -4.62 -11.71
CA GLY A 5 -8.63 -4.01 -11.13
C GLY A 5 -8.94 -3.21 -9.87
N ALA A 6 -9.83 -2.21 -9.98
CA ALA A 6 -10.22 -1.39 -8.84
C ALA A 6 -10.76 -2.22 -7.65
N ARG A 7 -11.56 -3.25 -7.93
CA ARG A 7 -12.06 -4.17 -6.90
C ARG A 7 -10.93 -4.94 -6.22
N LEU A 8 -9.96 -5.44 -6.98
CA LEU A 8 -8.80 -6.16 -6.45
C LEU A 8 -7.94 -5.24 -5.57
N GLY A 9 -7.71 -4.01 -6.00
CA GLY A 9 -6.97 -3.00 -5.24
C GLY A 9 -7.63 -2.68 -3.89
N ALA A 10 -8.93 -2.38 -3.90
CA ALA A 10 -9.68 -2.11 -2.68
C ALA A 10 -9.71 -3.32 -1.73
N GLU A 11 -9.86 -4.53 -2.27
CA GLU A 11 -9.82 -5.77 -1.49
C GLU A 11 -8.45 -6.03 -0.86
N ALA A 12 -7.36 -5.74 -1.60
CA ALA A 12 -6.00 -5.85 -1.07
C ALA A 12 -5.77 -4.87 0.09
N ALA A 13 -6.22 -3.62 -0.02
CA ALA A 13 -6.11 -2.64 1.05
C ALA A 13 -6.92 -3.06 2.29
N ARG A 14 -8.13 -3.58 2.09
CA ARG A 14 -8.96 -4.14 3.16
C ARG A 14 -8.25 -5.28 3.90
N ARG A 15 -7.62 -6.21 3.17
CA ARG A 15 -6.86 -7.31 3.78
C ARG A 15 -5.66 -6.81 4.56
N LEU A 16 -4.93 -5.82 4.03
CA LEU A 16 -3.81 -5.21 4.73
C LEU A 16 -4.25 -4.56 6.05
N ALA A 17 -5.37 -3.84 6.04
CA ALA A 17 -5.95 -3.26 7.26
C ALA A 17 -6.31 -4.33 8.29
N GLN A 18 -6.85 -5.47 7.84
CA GLN A 18 -7.20 -6.59 8.72
C GLN A 18 -6.00 -7.28 9.37
N LEU A 19 -4.82 -7.20 8.76
CA LEU A 19 -3.59 -7.73 9.38
C LEU A 19 -3.18 -6.91 10.61
N GLY A 20 -3.57 -5.64 10.69
CA GLY A 20 -3.29 -4.78 11.86
C GLY A 20 -1.80 -4.54 12.13
N CYS A 21 -0.92 -4.88 11.19
CA CYS A 21 0.54 -4.76 11.38
C CYS A 21 1.10 -3.37 11.06
N TYR A 22 0.32 -2.53 10.38
CA TYR A 22 0.72 -1.20 9.92
C TYR A 22 -0.32 -0.18 10.33
N GLU A 23 0.15 1.03 10.66
CA GLU A 23 -0.72 2.19 10.73
C GLU A 23 -1.09 2.60 9.30
N LEU A 24 -2.39 2.73 9.04
CA LEU A 24 -2.88 3.16 7.74
C LEU A 24 -3.26 4.63 7.81
N ALA A 25 -2.55 5.45 7.04
CA ALA A 25 -2.92 6.83 6.82
C ALA A 25 -4.06 6.93 5.80
N PRO A 26 -4.74 8.09 5.73
CA PRO A 26 -5.67 8.37 4.64
C PRO A 26 -5.04 8.08 3.28
N GLY A 27 -5.83 7.51 2.37
CA GLY A 27 -5.39 7.25 1.00
C GLY A 27 -5.21 8.52 0.19
N LEU A 28 -4.58 8.35 -0.98
CA LEU A 28 -4.41 9.45 -1.93
C LEU A 28 -5.73 9.85 -2.56
N THR A 29 -5.90 11.16 -2.76
CA THR A 29 -7.00 11.75 -3.52
C THR A 29 -6.71 11.73 -5.02
N ASP A 30 -7.75 11.84 -5.85
CA ASP A 30 -7.61 11.93 -7.31
C ASP A 30 -6.68 13.08 -7.75
N ALA A 31 -6.71 14.20 -7.03
CA ALA A 31 -5.84 15.35 -7.29
C ALA A 31 -4.36 15.04 -7.00
N GLU A 32 -4.09 14.26 -5.95
CA GLU A 32 -2.74 13.82 -5.61
C GLU A 32 -2.22 12.79 -6.62
N PHE A 33 -3.06 11.85 -7.06
CA PHE A 33 -2.70 10.95 -8.17
C PHE A 33 -2.34 11.73 -9.43
N ALA A 34 -3.22 12.63 -9.87
CA ALA A 34 -2.98 13.42 -11.08
C ALA A 34 -1.68 14.24 -10.99
N ARG A 35 -1.37 14.79 -9.81
CA ARG A 35 -0.10 15.49 -9.58
C ARG A 35 1.11 14.56 -9.70
N ILE A 36 1.07 13.38 -9.07
CA ILE A 36 2.19 12.42 -9.09
C ILE A 36 2.42 11.91 -10.52
N GLU A 37 1.36 11.52 -11.21
CA GLU A 37 1.42 11.02 -12.57
C GLU A 37 1.98 12.05 -13.55
N ALA A 38 1.56 13.32 -13.43
CA ALA A 38 2.10 14.41 -14.21
C ALA A 38 3.57 14.72 -13.88
N GLN A 39 3.93 14.66 -12.59
CA GLN A 39 5.29 14.97 -12.13
C GLN A 39 6.32 13.93 -12.60
N TYR A 40 5.93 12.65 -12.60
CA TYR A 40 6.84 11.54 -12.89
C TYR A 40 6.60 10.90 -14.28
N GLY A 41 5.56 11.30 -15.00
CA GLY A 41 5.30 10.87 -16.38
C GLY A 41 4.81 9.42 -16.50
N PHE A 42 4.06 8.92 -15.51
CA PHE A 42 3.46 7.58 -15.55
C PHE A 42 1.99 7.63 -15.14
N GLU A 43 1.24 6.58 -15.41
CA GLU A 43 -0.14 6.41 -14.96
C GLU A 43 -0.24 5.19 -14.04
N PHE A 44 -0.97 5.33 -12.94
CA PHE A 44 -1.26 4.19 -12.09
C PHE A 44 -2.37 3.34 -12.73
N ALA A 45 -2.17 2.02 -12.73
CA ALA A 45 -3.23 1.08 -13.06
C ALA A 45 -4.39 1.17 -12.04
N ASP A 46 -5.61 0.80 -12.48
CA ASP A 46 -6.85 0.92 -11.69
C ASP A 46 -6.78 0.20 -10.33
N ASP A 47 -6.10 -0.94 -10.27
CA ASP A 47 -5.87 -1.69 -9.03
C ASP A 47 -4.94 -0.97 -8.07
N HIS A 48 -3.83 -0.41 -8.58
CA HIS A 48 -2.91 0.39 -7.79
C HIS A 48 -3.56 1.66 -7.26
N ARG A 49 -4.33 2.37 -8.10
CA ARG A 49 -5.08 3.55 -7.66
C ARG A 49 -6.07 3.20 -6.56
N ALA A 50 -6.89 2.17 -6.74
CA ALA A 50 -7.87 1.76 -5.74
C ALA A 50 -7.23 1.31 -4.43
N PHE A 51 -6.08 0.63 -4.49
CA PHE A 51 -5.32 0.25 -3.30
C PHE A 51 -4.80 1.49 -2.54
N LEU A 52 -4.11 2.40 -3.23
CA LEU A 52 -3.50 3.59 -2.64
C LEU A 52 -4.54 4.64 -2.19
N ALA A 53 -5.72 4.67 -2.83
CA ALA A 53 -6.85 5.51 -2.43
C ALA A 53 -7.56 4.99 -1.18
N ALA A 54 -7.53 3.67 -0.93
CA ALA A 54 -8.18 3.07 0.24
C ALA A 54 -7.38 3.29 1.54
N GLY A 55 -6.07 3.46 1.46
CA GLY A 55 -5.22 3.77 2.61
C GLY A 55 -3.74 3.51 2.34
N LEU A 56 -2.87 4.33 2.93
CA LEU A 56 -1.43 4.21 2.75
C LEU A 56 -0.78 3.56 3.98
N PRO A 57 -0.09 2.41 3.83
CA PRO A 57 0.67 1.83 4.93
C PRO A 57 1.86 2.73 5.27
N MET A 58 1.86 3.30 6.47
CA MET A 58 2.99 4.06 6.98
C MET A 58 4.02 3.08 7.57
N ASN A 59 5.27 3.24 7.16
CA ASN A 59 6.36 2.55 7.83
C ASN A 59 6.70 3.27 9.14
N ARG A 60 7.08 2.49 10.15
CA ARG A 60 7.66 3.04 11.37
C ARG A 60 9.01 3.69 11.07
N PRO A 61 9.43 4.70 11.85
CA PRO A 61 10.76 5.26 11.72
C PRO A 61 11.82 4.17 11.90
N TRP A 62 12.90 4.31 11.13
CA TRP A 62 14.05 3.42 11.18
C TRP A 62 14.67 3.37 12.57
N GLN A 63 14.98 2.17 13.04
CA GLN A 63 15.67 1.98 14.31
C GLN A 63 17.18 1.78 14.11
N PRO A 64 18.03 2.30 15.01
CA PRO A 64 19.46 2.02 14.99
C PRO A 64 19.73 0.51 14.97
N GLY A 65 20.40 0.01 13.92
CA GLY A 65 20.71 -1.41 13.73
C GLY A 65 19.86 -2.12 12.67
N GLU A 66 18.82 -1.49 12.13
CA GLU A 66 18.17 -1.97 10.90
C GLU A 66 19.12 -1.76 9.70
N SER A 67 19.13 -2.66 8.71
CA SER A 67 19.97 -2.59 7.51
C SER A 67 19.12 -2.46 6.24
N TRP A 68 19.63 -1.73 5.24
CA TRP A 68 18.98 -1.56 3.93
C TRP A 68 18.77 -2.88 3.16
N GLU A 69 19.33 -3.98 3.66
CA GLU A 69 19.16 -5.32 3.11
C GLU A 69 17.80 -5.93 3.50
N GLU A 70 17.17 -5.44 4.58
CA GLU A 70 15.81 -5.80 4.99
C GLU A 70 14.96 -4.53 5.27
N PRO A 71 14.71 -3.68 4.25
CA PRO A 71 14.03 -2.40 4.47
C PRO A 71 12.55 -2.54 4.87
N TRP A 72 12.02 -3.76 4.80
CA TRP A 72 10.68 -4.17 5.24
C TRP A 72 10.73 -5.09 6.47
N SER A 73 11.58 -4.77 7.45
CA SER A 73 11.67 -5.52 8.72
C SER A 73 10.25 -5.71 9.30
N LYS A 74 9.80 -6.97 9.34
CA LYS A 74 8.38 -7.34 9.31
C LYS A 74 7.71 -7.09 10.66
N PRO A 75 6.76 -6.13 10.82
CA PRO A 75 5.83 -6.18 11.95
C PRO A 75 4.88 -7.39 11.84
N CYS A 76 4.52 -7.81 10.61
CA CYS A 76 3.78 -9.05 10.36
C CYS A 76 4.68 -10.30 10.42
N ARG A 77 5.10 -10.75 11.60
CA ARG A 77 5.81 -12.05 11.75
C ARG A 77 4.90 -13.29 11.56
N SER A 78 3.59 -13.13 11.39
CA SER A 78 2.62 -14.24 11.42
C SER A 78 2.15 -14.80 10.07
N LEU A 79 2.63 -14.28 8.92
CA LEU A 79 2.26 -14.85 7.60
C LEU A 79 2.95 -16.21 7.30
N SER A 80 3.55 -16.87 8.29
CA SER A 80 4.04 -18.25 8.17
C SER A 80 2.95 -19.34 8.29
N LEU A 81 1.67 -18.99 8.42
CA LEU A 81 0.56 -19.97 8.49
C LEU A 81 -0.64 -19.55 7.63
N ALA A 82 -0.49 -19.59 6.31
CA ALA A 82 -1.62 -19.79 5.40
C ALA A 82 -1.13 -20.69 4.26
N ARG A 83 -1.16 -21.99 4.53
CA ARG A 83 -0.99 -23.06 3.54
C ARG A 83 -2.37 -23.47 3.03
#